data_AF-A0A1Q6EBK0-F1
#
_entry.id   AF-A0A1Q6EBK0-F1
#
_cell.length_a   1.000
_cell.length_b   1.000
_cell.length_c   1.000
_cell.angle_alpha   90.00
_cell.angle_beta   90.00
_cell.angle_gamma   90.00
#
_symmetry.space_group_name_H-M   'P 1'
#
loop_
_entity.id
_entity.type
_entity.pdbx_description
1 polymer ?
#
loop_
_entity_poly.entity_id
_entity_poly.type
_entity_poly.pdbx_seq_one_letter_code
_entity_poly.pdbx_strand_id
1 'polypeptide(L)'
;MKYSKILLCFGALWASSAFPAPAPCDTLRVAFLTDIHVTPGNVQDSLFRVAVDEINASPCDIVIFGGDLTNLGSDAELEYVHGLISRLEKPWHAVPGNHETTWSESACTTFARIFGHDGRTAFRAGDYLFLGYASGPFMKMAMGAVRTEDLAWLAAEAAKARPGQRIVSLCHYPLNNDLTNRTEVTATLRRLDIPLTLFGHYHRAPSLFNFDSIAGIQGRALRGKSDSDAGYTLLDFWGDSVRVREKTLGAEPRTRFTIRMQDDPQTLALASDPTPPVPDYKAHAQLVLQDSATIYTGAAFYKDLVYYGTTQGVLRAYDTRRNREVWRQRFGGALYTTPLVAEGLVIAGTTTDGLRAYDARTGRERWHIDTPTPIVGQGLVAGRGPNAVLYIGLGNGTMAKIAVSDGRILWRYDYGRGQSQGQPALADGKLVFGAWNGHLHCLDAATGKLGWKWTNGSKSLFLSPGNIVPRIAGGRVFIDAPDRAVTCLDLASGSVVWRCTDYKAREASGMSADGKRFYVKTMDGELLAIDTAPDAFRRLWITPASFGYDYTACPVTVSGGIAYLADRSGNVAAVREDGTPLWCVKCCNSAANFITEAPDGSLWATFAEGKIFRIPPHAPAGHKKKIP
;
A
#
# COMPACT_ATOMS: atom_id res chain seq x y z
N MET A 1 72.13 7.25 -11.34
CA MET A 1 71.63 7.87 -10.10
C MET A 1 70.32 7.22 -9.67
N LYS A 2 70.33 6.56 -8.50
CA LYS A 2 69.28 6.58 -7.44
C LYS A 2 67.82 6.24 -7.87
N TYR A 3 67.07 5.28 -7.34
CA TYR A 3 67.16 4.39 -6.17
C TYR A 3 66.22 3.18 -6.41
N SER A 4 66.59 2.02 -5.86
CA SER A 4 65.77 0.82 -5.70
C SER A 4 64.62 1.03 -4.70
N LYS A 5 63.44 0.46 -4.96
CA LYS A 5 62.52 -0.04 -3.91
C LYS A 5 61.80 -1.31 -4.38
N ILE A 6 62.11 -2.36 -3.63
CA ILE A 6 61.49 -3.68 -3.56
C ILE A 6 59.97 -3.55 -3.34
N LEU A 7 59.16 -4.23 -4.15
CA LEU A 7 57.77 -4.55 -3.82
C LEU A 7 57.71 -6.03 -3.45
N LEU A 8 57.52 -6.31 -2.15
CA LEU A 8 57.14 -7.64 -1.66
C LEU A 8 55.67 -7.88 -2.04
N CYS A 9 55.43 -8.92 -2.84
CA CYS A 9 54.10 -9.49 -3.05
C CYS A 9 53.61 -10.15 -1.74
N PHE A 10 52.71 -9.48 -1.01
CA PHE A 10 51.83 -10.17 -0.06
C PHE A 10 50.56 -10.58 -0.79
N GLY A 11 50.57 -11.81 -1.33
CA GLY A 11 49.34 -12.50 -1.70
C GLY A 11 48.61 -12.91 -0.42
N ALA A 12 47.65 -12.10 0.02
CA ALA A 12 46.68 -12.53 1.02
C ALA A 12 45.72 -13.52 0.35
N LEU A 13 46.05 -14.81 0.40
CA LEU A 13 45.07 -15.89 0.22
C LEU A 13 44.04 -15.75 1.34
N TRP A 14 42.88 -15.19 1.02
CA TRP A 14 41.68 -15.44 1.82
C TRP A 14 41.35 -16.93 1.67
N ALA A 15 41.79 -17.72 2.65
CA ALA A 15 41.30 -19.07 2.82
C ALA A 15 39.79 -18.98 3.03
N SER A 16 39.01 -19.38 2.03
CA SER A 16 37.61 -19.72 2.21
C SER A 16 37.57 -20.79 3.32
N SER A 17 36.99 -20.47 4.47
CA SER A 17 36.59 -21.48 5.43
C SER A 17 35.54 -22.35 4.73
N ALA A 18 35.99 -23.42 4.08
CA ALA A 18 35.13 -24.41 3.48
C ALA A 18 34.41 -25.11 4.63
N PHE A 19 33.15 -24.72 4.87
CA PHE A 19 32.25 -25.47 5.73
C PHE A 19 32.19 -26.91 5.20
N PRO A 20 32.40 -27.94 6.03
CA PRO A 20 32.21 -29.31 5.58
C PRO A 20 30.74 -29.46 5.16
N ALA A 21 30.53 -29.81 3.88
CA ALA A 21 29.20 -30.09 3.38
C ALA A 21 28.62 -31.28 4.16
N PRO A 22 27.40 -31.18 4.72
CA PRO A 22 26.79 -32.28 5.45
C PRO A 22 26.45 -33.45 4.51
N ALA A 23 26.15 -34.60 5.10
CA ALA A 23 25.62 -35.74 4.38
C ALA A 23 24.28 -35.35 3.68
N PRO A 24 24.00 -35.88 2.46
CA PRO A 24 22.81 -35.51 1.69
C PRO A 24 21.45 -35.71 2.39
N CYS A 25 21.38 -36.49 3.48
CA CYS A 25 20.18 -36.80 4.23
C CYS A 25 19.74 -35.72 5.24
N ASP A 26 20.64 -34.80 5.63
CA ASP A 26 20.37 -33.78 6.67
C ASP A 26 20.09 -32.38 6.08
N THR A 27 19.94 -32.31 4.75
CA THR A 27 19.74 -31.05 4.02
C THR A 27 18.30 -30.92 3.57
N LEU A 28 17.62 -29.87 4.03
CA LEU A 28 16.33 -29.45 3.46
C LEU A 28 16.59 -28.64 2.18
N ARG A 29 16.12 -29.15 1.04
CA ARG A 29 16.27 -28.53 -0.29
C ARG A 29 14.99 -27.83 -0.69
N VAL A 30 15.07 -26.52 -0.88
CA VAL A 30 13.93 -25.66 -1.17
C VAL A 30 14.09 -25.02 -2.54
N ALA A 31 13.08 -25.16 -3.40
CA ALA A 31 12.93 -24.28 -4.55
C ALA A 31 12.23 -22.99 -4.10
N PHE A 32 12.88 -21.84 -4.25
CA PHE A 32 12.35 -20.54 -3.87
C PHE A 32 12.11 -19.67 -5.11
N LEU A 33 10.84 -19.38 -5.36
CA LEU A 33 10.37 -18.56 -6.46
C LEU A 33 9.75 -17.28 -5.92
N THR A 34 9.92 -16.19 -6.65
CA THR A 34 9.31 -14.90 -6.34
C THR A 34 9.24 -14.10 -7.64
N ASP A 35 8.36 -13.10 -7.70
CA ASP A 35 8.27 -12.18 -8.83
C ASP A 35 8.07 -12.97 -10.15
N ILE A 36 7.18 -13.96 -10.10
CA ILE A 36 6.91 -14.85 -11.25
C ILE A 36 5.97 -14.19 -12.26
N HIS A 37 5.14 -13.23 -11.84
CA HIS A 37 4.30 -12.37 -12.69
C HIS A 37 3.55 -13.11 -13.81
N VAL A 38 2.90 -14.22 -13.46
CA VAL A 38 2.15 -15.02 -14.43
C VAL A 38 0.85 -14.31 -14.78
N THR A 39 0.64 -14.13 -16.08
CA THR A 39 -0.63 -13.74 -16.69
C THR A 39 -0.91 -14.77 -17.79
N PRO A 40 -2.14 -15.30 -17.93
CA PRO A 40 -2.43 -16.31 -18.95
C PRO A 40 -1.92 -15.91 -20.35
N GLY A 41 -1.08 -16.76 -20.95
CA GLY A 41 -0.52 -16.55 -22.29
C GLY A 41 0.63 -15.54 -22.37
N ASN A 42 1.07 -14.94 -21.27
CA ASN A 42 2.29 -14.13 -21.27
C ASN A 42 3.55 -15.03 -21.30
N VAL A 43 4.72 -14.43 -21.49
CA VAL A 43 5.98 -15.20 -21.54
C VAL A 43 6.31 -15.86 -20.20
N GLN A 44 5.92 -15.25 -19.08
CA GLN A 44 6.14 -15.82 -17.75
C GLN A 44 5.36 -17.12 -17.53
N ASP A 45 4.13 -17.24 -18.07
CA ASP A 45 3.34 -18.47 -18.04
C ASP A 45 4.11 -19.65 -18.64
N SER A 46 4.64 -19.49 -19.86
CA SER A 46 5.42 -20.55 -20.52
C SER A 46 6.68 -20.90 -19.75
N LEU A 47 7.42 -19.91 -19.24
CA LEU A 47 8.64 -20.13 -18.46
C LEU A 47 8.34 -20.79 -17.11
N PHE A 48 7.23 -20.42 -16.48
CA PHE A 48 6.84 -20.99 -15.19
C PHE A 48 6.45 -22.46 -15.31
N ARG A 49 5.80 -22.85 -16.42
CA ARG A 49 5.54 -24.27 -16.72
C ARG A 49 6.83 -25.09 -16.81
N VAL A 50 7.86 -24.56 -17.48
CA VAL A 50 9.17 -25.21 -17.56
C VAL A 50 9.81 -25.30 -16.16
N ALA A 51 9.71 -24.24 -15.35
CA ALA A 51 10.21 -24.25 -13.98
C ALA A 51 9.51 -25.33 -13.12
N VAL A 52 8.19 -25.47 -13.23
CA VAL A 52 7.42 -26.52 -12.54
C VAL A 52 7.90 -27.91 -12.94
N ASP A 53 8.07 -28.17 -14.23
CA ASP A 53 8.53 -29.47 -14.74
C ASP A 53 9.95 -29.79 -14.23
N GLU A 54 10.87 -28.81 -14.24
CA GLU A 54 12.21 -28.97 -13.66
C GLU A 54 12.20 -29.21 -12.16
N ILE A 55 11.34 -28.51 -11.41
CA ILE A 55 11.25 -28.65 -9.95
C ILE A 55 10.71 -30.03 -9.59
N ASN A 56 9.70 -30.55 -10.32
CA ASN A 56 9.18 -31.89 -10.12
C ASN A 56 10.26 -32.96 -10.35
N ALA A 57 11.08 -32.78 -11.39
CA ALA A 57 12.22 -33.66 -11.68
C ALA A 57 13.41 -33.50 -10.70
N SER A 58 13.38 -32.49 -9.84
CA SER A 58 14.49 -32.16 -8.94
C SER A 58 14.40 -32.91 -7.59
N PRO A 59 15.52 -33.01 -6.85
CA PRO A 59 15.53 -33.54 -5.49
C PRO A 59 15.03 -32.52 -4.45
N CYS A 60 14.35 -31.44 -4.84
CA CYS A 60 13.77 -30.50 -3.87
C CYS A 60 12.71 -31.20 -3.02
N ASP A 61 12.69 -30.83 -1.73
CA ASP A 61 11.76 -31.34 -0.74
C ASP A 61 10.48 -30.50 -0.70
N ILE A 62 10.61 -29.17 -0.82
CA ILE A 62 9.49 -28.22 -0.80
C ILE A 62 9.71 -27.07 -1.78
N VAL A 63 8.63 -26.34 -2.06
CA VAL A 63 8.63 -25.10 -2.86
C VAL A 63 8.07 -23.94 -2.04
N ILE A 64 8.73 -22.78 -2.09
CA ILE A 64 8.26 -21.55 -1.43
C ILE A 64 8.08 -20.47 -2.50
N PHE A 65 6.95 -19.78 -2.43
CA PHE A 65 6.64 -18.61 -3.25
C PHE A 65 6.68 -17.34 -2.39
N GLY A 66 7.58 -16.41 -2.73
CA GLY A 66 7.85 -15.17 -2.01
C GLY A 66 7.02 -13.96 -2.44
N GLY A 67 5.91 -14.15 -3.15
CA GLY A 67 5.02 -13.08 -3.62
C GLY A 67 5.22 -12.68 -5.08
N ASP A 68 4.37 -11.76 -5.53
CA ASP A 68 4.26 -11.29 -6.91
C ASP A 68 4.06 -12.45 -7.90
N LEU A 69 2.97 -13.18 -7.64
CA LEU A 69 2.55 -14.34 -8.43
C LEU A 69 1.95 -13.93 -9.77
N THR A 70 1.36 -12.74 -9.81
CA THR A 70 0.57 -12.23 -10.94
C THR A 70 1.00 -10.81 -11.32
N ASN A 71 0.42 -10.25 -12.38
CA ASN A 71 0.63 -8.83 -12.69
C ASN A 71 -0.45 -7.94 -12.07
N LEU A 72 -1.73 -8.32 -12.05
CA LEU A 72 -2.78 -7.42 -11.57
C LEU A 72 -3.43 -7.87 -10.26
N GLY A 73 -3.06 -9.04 -9.72
CA GLY A 73 -3.78 -9.63 -8.59
C GLY A 73 -5.26 -9.87 -8.92
N SER A 74 -5.57 -10.04 -10.21
CA SER A 74 -6.93 -10.29 -10.68
C SER A 74 -7.39 -11.68 -10.28
N ASP A 75 -8.69 -11.86 -10.13
CA ASP A 75 -9.26 -13.16 -9.74
C ASP A 75 -8.90 -14.23 -10.78
N ALA A 76 -8.97 -13.87 -12.07
CA ALA A 76 -8.61 -14.77 -13.16
C ALA A 76 -7.12 -15.13 -13.19
N GLU A 77 -6.21 -14.19 -12.95
CA GLU A 77 -4.78 -14.49 -12.87
C GLU A 77 -4.45 -15.34 -11.64
N LEU A 78 -5.05 -15.03 -10.50
CA LEU A 78 -4.85 -15.76 -9.24
C LEU A 78 -5.31 -17.21 -9.36
N GLU A 79 -6.51 -17.45 -9.90
CA GLU A 79 -7.03 -18.80 -10.14
C GLU A 79 -6.16 -19.57 -11.15
N TYR A 80 -5.71 -18.91 -12.22
CA TYR A 80 -4.87 -19.53 -13.22
C TYR A 80 -3.48 -19.91 -12.68
N VAL A 81 -2.78 -18.99 -12.01
CA VAL A 81 -1.46 -19.27 -11.45
C VAL A 81 -1.54 -20.31 -10.34
N HIS A 82 -2.59 -20.30 -9.52
CA HIS A 82 -2.85 -21.35 -8.54
C HIS A 82 -2.99 -22.73 -9.22
N GLY A 83 -3.71 -22.80 -10.35
CA GLY A 83 -3.81 -24.03 -11.14
C GLY A 83 -2.46 -24.52 -11.67
N LEU A 84 -1.57 -23.62 -12.08
CA LEU A 84 -0.19 -23.98 -12.49
C LEU A 84 0.67 -24.45 -11.30
N ILE A 85 0.61 -23.73 -10.17
CA ILE A 85 1.30 -24.10 -8.92
C ILE A 85 0.85 -25.50 -8.45
N SER A 86 -0.44 -25.80 -8.58
CA SER A 86 -1.03 -27.09 -8.19
C SER A 86 -0.54 -28.30 -9.00
N ARG A 87 0.24 -28.08 -10.08
CA ARG A 87 0.93 -29.14 -10.83
C ARG A 87 2.25 -29.57 -10.19
N LEU A 88 2.72 -28.86 -9.16
CA LEU A 88 3.88 -29.29 -8.39
C LEU A 88 3.57 -30.59 -7.64
N GLU A 89 4.46 -31.56 -7.75
CA GLU A 89 4.41 -32.84 -7.04
C GLU A 89 5.02 -32.74 -5.63
N LYS A 90 5.55 -31.57 -5.29
CA LYS A 90 6.18 -31.24 -4.01
C LYS A 90 5.24 -30.37 -3.16
N PRO A 91 5.28 -30.47 -1.82
CA PRO A 91 4.60 -29.51 -0.96
C PRO A 91 5.04 -28.09 -1.26
N TRP A 92 4.09 -27.15 -1.27
CA TRP A 92 4.35 -25.76 -1.59
C TRP A 92 3.63 -24.80 -0.64
N HIS A 93 4.22 -23.62 -0.45
CA HIS A 93 3.68 -22.54 0.37
C HIS A 93 3.89 -21.20 -0.32
N ALA A 94 2.97 -20.25 -0.12
CA ALA A 94 3.04 -18.95 -0.76
C ALA A 94 2.75 -17.83 0.23
N VAL A 95 3.31 -16.64 -0.03
CA VAL A 95 2.85 -15.37 0.53
C VAL A 95 2.49 -14.43 -0.62
N PRO A 96 1.57 -13.47 -0.43
CA PRO A 96 1.25 -12.48 -1.46
C PRO A 96 2.35 -11.41 -1.57
N GLY A 97 2.56 -10.87 -2.77
CA GLY A 97 3.33 -9.64 -3.01
C GLY A 97 2.42 -8.43 -3.22
N ASN A 98 3.01 -7.27 -3.56
CA ASN A 98 2.22 -6.05 -3.77
C ASN A 98 1.26 -6.17 -4.95
N HIS A 99 1.56 -7.02 -5.93
CA HIS A 99 0.66 -7.27 -7.05
C HIS A 99 -0.64 -7.95 -6.61
N GLU A 100 -0.59 -8.78 -5.57
CA GLU A 100 -1.77 -9.43 -4.99
C GLU A 100 -2.52 -8.57 -3.97
N THR A 101 -1.89 -7.53 -3.40
CA THR A 101 -2.49 -6.72 -2.33
C THR A 101 -2.91 -5.31 -2.73
N THR A 102 -2.35 -4.75 -3.80
CA THR A 102 -2.54 -3.33 -4.16
C THR A 102 -3.61 -3.14 -5.22
N TRP A 103 -3.49 -3.85 -6.35
CA TRP A 103 -4.39 -3.73 -7.50
C TRP A 103 -5.48 -4.81 -7.54
N SER A 104 -5.57 -5.60 -6.48
CA SER A 104 -6.53 -6.69 -6.34
C SER A 104 -7.96 -6.21 -6.53
N GLU A 105 -8.64 -6.76 -7.53
CA GLU A 105 -10.04 -6.42 -7.80
C GLU A 105 -10.99 -6.94 -6.71
N SER A 106 -10.56 -8.00 -6.01
CA SER A 106 -11.22 -8.62 -4.88
C SER A 106 -10.68 -8.15 -3.53
N ALA A 107 -9.91 -7.06 -3.50
CA ALA A 107 -9.40 -6.47 -2.27
C ALA A 107 -8.70 -7.48 -1.33
N CYS A 108 -7.83 -8.29 -1.93
CA CYS A 108 -7.04 -9.36 -1.32
C CYS A 108 -7.84 -10.61 -0.92
N THR A 109 -9.17 -10.66 -1.11
CA THR A 109 -9.96 -11.81 -0.63
C THR A 109 -9.80 -13.06 -1.49
N THR A 110 -9.55 -12.93 -2.79
CA THR A 110 -9.38 -14.11 -3.66
C THR A 110 -8.11 -14.89 -3.32
N PHE A 111 -7.00 -14.22 -2.99
CA PHE A 111 -5.79 -14.91 -2.51
C PHE A 111 -6.12 -15.77 -1.28
N ALA A 112 -6.79 -15.19 -0.28
CA ALA A 112 -7.19 -15.92 0.92
C ALA A 112 -8.11 -17.11 0.63
N ARG A 113 -9.06 -16.95 -0.31
CA ARG A 113 -9.99 -18.00 -0.71
C ARG A 113 -9.27 -19.20 -1.35
N ILE A 114 -8.33 -18.96 -2.27
CA ILE A 114 -7.71 -20.03 -3.06
C ILE A 114 -6.46 -20.62 -2.40
N PHE A 115 -5.66 -19.81 -1.72
CA PHE A 115 -4.45 -20.27 -1.00
C PHE A 115 -4.76 -20.72 0.44
N GLY A 116 -5.95 -20.42 0.96
CA GLY A 116 -6.40 -20.82 2.30
C GLY A 116 -5.92 -19.93 3.45
N HIS A 117 -5.25 -18.82 3.16
CA HIS A 117 -4.79 -17.84 4.15
C HIS A 117 -4.57 -16.44 3.54
N ASP A 118 -4.64 -15.39 4.35
CA ASP A 118 -4.54 -13.99 3.90
C ASP A 118 -3.10 -13.44 3.84
N GLY A 119 -2.13 -14.35 3.64
CA GLY A 119 -0.70 -14.08 3.73
C GLY A 119 -0.05 -14.55 5.03
N ARG A 120 -0.81 -14.70 6.12
CA ARG A 120 -0.33 -15.34 7.37
C ARG A 120 -0.26 -16.86 7.22
N THR A 121 0.93 -17.44 7.20
CA THR A 121 1.12 -18.89 7.06
C THR A 121 2.26 -19.41 7.91
N ALA A 122 2.06 -20.54 8.59
CA ALA A 122 3.08 -21.16 9.43
C ALA A 122 3.19 -22.63 9.05
N PHE A 123 4.39 -23.07 8.65
CA PHE A 123 4.61 -24.45 8.24
C PHE A 123 5.99 -24.94 8.67
N ARG A 124 6.12 -26.26 8.82
CA ARG A 124 7.38 -26.91 9.20
C ARG A 124 7.90 -27.73 8.04
N ALA A 125 9.19 -27.65 7.81
CA ALA A 125 9.91 -28.51 6.88
C ALA A 125 11.30 -28.79 7.47
N GLY A 126 11.65 -30.08 7.59
CA GLY A 126 12.81 -30.49 8.38
C GLY A 126 12.79 -29.91 9.80
N ASP A 127 13.91 -29.33 10.24
CA ASP A 127 14.09 -28.70 11.55
C ASP A 127 13.68 -27.22 11.60
N TYR A 128 13.01 -26.72 10.56
CA TYR A 128 12.70 -25.30 10.39
C TYR A 128 11.20 -25.04 10.54
N LEU A 129 10.87 -23.91 11.17
CA LEU A 129 9.55 -23.30 11.18
C LEU A 129 9.60 -22.06 10.28
N PHE A 130 8.82 -22.08 9.19
CA PHE A 130 8.67 -20.93 8.31
C PHE A 130 7.43 -20.14 8.72
N LEU A 131 7.60 -18.84 8.90
CA LEU A 131 6.53 -17.91 9.25
C LEU A 131 6.39 -16.86 8.14
N GLY A 132 5.34 -16.99 7.33
CA GLY A 132 5.01 -16.10 6.23
C GLY A 132 3.96 -15.06 6.62
N TYR A 133 4.12 -13.83 6.11
CA TYR A 133 3.16 -12.73 6.28
C TYR A 133 3.17 -11.77 5.09
N ALA A 134 2.07 -11.04 4.90
CA ALA A 134 1.93 -10.05 3.84
C ALA A 134 2.66 -8.74 4.21
N SER A 135 3.20 -8.04 3.20
CA SER A 135 3.97 -6.80 3.40
C SER A 135 3.53 -5.63 2.53
N GLY A 136 2.26 -5.59 2.12
CA GLY A 136 1.61 -4.45 1.48
C GLY A 136 2.31 -3.90 0.22
N PRO A 137 1.93 -2.69 -0.23
CA PRO A 137 0.84 -1.88 0.30
C PRO A 137 -0.53 -2.52 0.05
N PHE A 138 -1.57 -2.05 0.74
CA PHE A 138 -2.91 -2.65 0.67
C PHE A 138 -3.89 -1.67 0.04
N MET A 139 -4.44 -2.05 -1.11
CA MET A 139 -5.45 -1.31 -1.91
C MET A 139 -5.08 0.09 -2.38
N LYS A 140 -4.05 0.74 -1.84
CA LYS A 140 -3.62 2.08 -2.22
C LYS A 140 -2.13 2.07 -2.48
N MET A 141 -1.68 2.85 -3.45
CA MET A 141 -0.25 3.03 -3.69
C MET A 141 0.39 3.72 -2.48
N ALA A 142 1.32 3.00 -1.86
CA ALA A 142 2.13 3.45 -0.74
C ALA A 142 3.40 2.58 -0.66
N MET A 143 4.30 2.90 0.26
CA MET A 143 5.37 1.95 0.62
C MET A 143 4.81 0.63 1.14
N GLY A 144 5.60 -0.44 1.07
CA GLY A 144 5.27 -1.69 1.75
C GLY A 144 5.04 -1.46 3.24
N ALA A 145 4.18 -2.25 3.85
CA ALA A 145 3.91 -2.22 5.28
C ALA A 145 3.49 -3.61 5.77
N VAL A 146 3.99 -4.01 6.92
CA VAL A 146 3.47 -5.20 7.62
C VAL A 146 2.37 -4.73 8.56
N ARG A 147 1.19 -5.35 8.52
CA ARG A 147 0.08 -4.94 9.38
C ARG A 147 0.45 -5.17 10.85
N THR A 148 0.05 -4.27 11.74
CA THR A 148 0.37 -4.37 13.18
C THR A 148 -0.12 -5.69 13.77
N GLU A 149 -1.30 -6.15 13.36
CA GLU A 149 -1.84 -7.45 13.78
C GLU A 149 -1.06 -8.67 13.26
N ASP A 150 -0.35 -8.54 12.14
CA ASP A 150 0.47 -9.63 11.58
C ASP A 150 1.76 -9.81 12.40
N LEU A 151 2.31 -8.73 12.98
CA LEU A 151 3.43 -8.81 13.92
C LEU A 151 3.04 -9.49 15.23
N ALA A 152 1.83 -9.21 15.73
CA ALA A 152 1.29 -9.91 16.90
C ALA A 152 1.04 -11.40 16.62
N TRP A 153 0.52 -11.73 15.43
CA TRP A 153 0.36 -13.11 14.98
C TRP A 153 1.71 -13.82 14.87
N LEU A 154 2.73 -13.17 14.30
CA LEU A 154 4.08 -13.72 14.18
C LEU A 154 4.66 -14.08 15.56
N ALA A 155 4.52 -13.21 16.55
CA ALA A 155 4.95 -13.50 17.92
C ALA A 155 4.23 -14.71 18.52
N ALA A 156 2.92 -14.84 18.27
CA ALA A 156 2.12 -15.97 18.74
C ALA A 156 2.51 -17.30 18.07
N GLU A 157 2.86 -17.29 16.78
CA GLU A 157 3.32 -18.50 16.08
C GLU A 157 4.76 -18.88 16.43
N ALA A 158 5.65 -17.89 16.59
CA ALA A 158 7.03 -18.12 17.01
C ALA A 158 7.09 -18.80 18.40
N ALA A 159 6.19 -18.44 19.31
CA ALA A 159 6.08 -19.07 20.62
C ALA A 159 5.73 -20.59 20.57
N LYS A 160 5.26 -21.10 19.42
CA LYS A 160 4.96 -22.52 19.20
C LYS A 160 6.15 -23.30 18.62
N ALA A 161 7.32 -22.67 18.45
CA ALA A 161 8.53 -23.35 18.00
C ALA A 161 8.97 -24.44 19.00
N ARG A 162 9.44 -25.57 18.47
CA ARG A 162 10.01 -26.64 19.33
C ARG A 162 11.37 -26.20 19.87
N PRO A 163 11.84 -26.73 21.02
CA PRO A 163 13.20 -26.45 21.49
C PRO A 163 14.25 -26.74 20.41
N GLY A 164 15.11 -25.77 20.10
CA GLY A 164 16.13 -25.86 19.05
C GLY A 164 15.62 -25.76 17.61
N GLN A 165 14.31 -25.64 17.38
CA GLN A 165 13.73 -25.40 16.06
C GLN A 165 14.09 -23.99 15.59
N ARG A 166 14.65 -23.90 14.39
CA ARG A 166 15.05 -22.62 13.79
C ARG A 166 13.86 -22.00 13.08
N ILE A 167 13.73 -20.68 13.17
CA ILE A 167 12.64 -19.94 12.55
C ILE A 167 13.17 -19.16 11.35
N VAL A 168 12.44 -19.20 10.24
CA VAL A 168 12.70 -18.43 9.03
C VAL A 168 11.49 -17.56 8.73
N SER A 169 11.71 -16.25 8.64
CA SER A 169 10.68 -15.30 8.22
C SER A 169 10.53 -15.30 6.69
N LEU A 170 9.32 -15.06 6.20
CA LEU A 170 9.01 -14.94 4.77
C LEU A 170 8.05 -13.78 4.52
N CYS A 171 8.47 -12.80 3.74
CA CYS A 171 7.62 -11.72 3.25
C CYS A 171 8.08 -11.25 1.88
N HIS A 172 7.23 -10.58 1.12
CA HIS A 172 7.63 -10.17 -0.24
C HIS A 172 8.63 -9.01 -0.23
N TYR A 173 8.40 -7.99 0.60
CA TYR A 173 9.25 -6.81 0.64
C TYR A 173 10.55 -7.04 1.40
N PRO A 174 11.65 -6.39 1.00
CA PRO A 174 12.85 -6.25 1.83
C PRO A 174 12.53 -5.49 3.13
N LEU A 175 13.21 -5.85 4.22
CA LEU A 175 13.04 -5.19 5.52
C LEU A 175 13.92 -3.93 5.64
N ASN A 176 13.88 -3.09 4.62
CA ASN A 176 14.73 -1.93 4.43
C ASN A 176 13.84 -0.68 4.17
N ASN A 177 14.40 0.42 3.68
CA ASN A 177 13.68 1.68 3.45
C ASN A 177 12.57 1.61 2.37
N ASP A 178 12.27 0.44 1.80
CA ASP A 178 11.06 0.18 1.00
C ASP A 178 9.85 -0.27 1.85
N LEU A 179 10.08 -0.61 3.12
CA LEU A 179 9.07 -1.01 4.09
C LEU A 179 8.91 0.06 5.18
N THR A 180 7.71 0.62 5.31
CA THR A 180 7.48 1.84 6.08
C THR A 180 7.74 1.62 7.58
N ASN A 181 7.21 0.53 8.14
CA ASN A 181 7.40 0.14 9.53
C ASN A 181 8.58 -0.84 9.73
N ARG A 182 9.63 -0.77 8.89
CA ARG A 182 10.77 -1.71 8.95
C ARG A 182 11.36 -1.87 10.35
N THR A 183 11.47 -0.80 11.13
CA THR A 183 12.12 -0.84 12.45
C THR A 183 11.29 -1.60 13.47
N GLU A 184 9.96 -1.56 13.36
CA GLU A 184 9.06 -2.35 14.20
C GLU A 184 9.16 -3.84 13.83
N VAL A 185 9.27 -4.13 12.53
CA VAL A 185 9.42 -5.49 12.00
C VAL A 185 10.76 -6.09 12.42
N THR A 186 11.90 -5.42 12.15
CA THR A 186 13.23 -5.93 12.50
C THR A 186 13.44 -6.02 14.02
N ALA A 187 12.88 -5.09 14.81
CA ALA A 187 12.88 -5.21 16.27
C ALA A 187 12.06 -6.41 16.75
N THR A 188 10.92 -6.69 16.12
CA THR A 188 10.08 -7.85 16.44
C THR A 188 10.79 -9.16 16.11
N LEU A 189 11.38 -9.28 14.92
CA LEU A 189 12.12 -10.48 14.51
C LEU A 189 13.31 -10.77 15.44
N ARG A 190 14.11 -9.74 15.78
CA ARG A 190 15.21 -9.89 16.75
C ARG A 190 14.74 -10.32 18.14
N ARG A 191 13.65 -9.73 18.64
CA ARG A 191 13.07 -10.12 19.94
C ARG A 191 12.59 -11.58 19.97
N LEU A 192 12.22 -12.12 18.82
CA LEU A 192 11.74 -13.49 18.65
C LEU A 192 12.86 -14.46 18.24
N ASP A 193 14.13 -14.02 18.25
CA ASP A 193 15.29 -14.80 17.80
C ASP A 193 15.10 -15.40 16.39
N ILE A 194 14.55 -14.61 15.46
CA ILE A 194 14.38 -14.98 14.04
C ILE A 194 15.52 -14.33 13.23
N PRO A 195 16.59 -15.07 12.89
CA PRO A 195 17.81 -14.47 12.36
C PRO A 195 17.83 -14.34 10.82
N LEU A 196 16.89 -14.98 10.12
CA LEU A 196 16.83 -15.03 8.67
C LEU A 196 15.44 -14.68 8.15
N THR A 197 15.38 -13.85 7.10
CA THR A 197 14.19 -13.61 6.30
C THR A 197 14.43 -13.89 4.81
N LEU A 198 13.45 -14.51 4.15
CA LEU A 198 13.39 -14.70 2.70
C LEU A 198 12.45 -13.66 2.09
N PHE A 199 12.83 -13.10 0.93
CA PHE A 199 12.01 -12.09 0.25
C PHE A 199 12.28 -11.99 -1.26
N GLY A 200 11.51 -11.15 -1.97
CA GLY A 200 11.59 -10.93 -3.43
C GLY A 200 11.80 -9.47 -3.84
N HIS A 201 10.93 -8.97 -4.72
CA HIS A 201 10.68 -7.56 -5.04
C HIS A 201 11.65 -6.85 -5.99
N TYR A 202 12.93 -7.24 -6.04
CA TYR A 202 13.96 -6.49 -6.80
C TYR A 202 14.27 -7.00 -8.21
N HIS A 203 13.57 -8.03 -8.70
CA HIS A 203 13.70 -8.51 -10.08
C HIS A 203 15.15 -8.78 -10.54
N ARG A 204 16.00 -9.27 -9.62
CA ARG A 204 17.45 -9.47 -9.86
C ARG A 204 17.93 -10.81 -9.33
N ALA A 205 19.17 -11.17 -9.65
CA ALA A 205 19.80 -12.40 -9.19
C ALA A 205 19.83 -12.51 -7.65
N PRO A 206 19.92 -13.74 -7.08
CA PRO A 206 19.87 -13.93 -5.64
C PRO A 206 20.96 -13.12 -4.93
N SER A 207 20.57 -12.42 -3.88
CA SER A 207 21.39 -11.40 -3.21
C SER A 207 21.24 -11.47 -1.69
N LEU A 208 22.31 -11.11 -0.98
CA LEU A 208 22.36 -11.05 0.48
C LEU A 208 22.18 -9.62 0.97
N PHE A 209 21.48 -9.46 2.09
CA PHE A 209 21.20 -8.19 2.76
C PHE A 209 21.37 -8.30 4.28
N ASN A 210 21.58 -7.15 4.91
CA ASN A 210 21.61 -7.00 6.36
C ASN A 210 20.49 -6.06 6.81
N PHE A 211 19.49 -6.61 7.50
CA PHE A 211 18.35 -5.87 8.04
C PHE A 211 18.45 -5.75 9.56
N ASP A 212 19.30 -4.85 10.04
CA ASP A 212 19.58 -4.66 11.47
C ASP A 212 20.05 -5.97 12.14
N SER A 213 21.07 -6.61 11.57
CA SER A 213 21.64 -7.91 11.96
C SER A 213 20.79 -9.14 11.62
N ILE A 214 19.66 -8.98 10.93
CA ILE A 214 18.89 -10.09 10.37
C ILE A 214 19.39 -10.34 8.94
N ALA A 215 19.75 -11.58 8.63
CA ALA A 215 20.11 -11.96 7.27
C ALA A 215 18.89 -11.88 6.34
N GLY A 216 19.02 -11.19 5.22
CA GLY A 216 18.01 -11.13 4.17
C GLY A 216 18.47 -11.86 2.92
N ILE A 217 17.77 -12.93 2.54
CA ILE A 217 18.02 -13.63 1.27
C ILE A 217 16.94 -13.26 0.28
N GLN A 218 17.34 -12.51 -0.74
CA GLN A 218 16.48 -12.19 -1.86
C GLN A 218 16.46 -13.33 -2.87
N GLY A 219 15.27 -13.83 -3.20
CA GLY A 219 15.05 -14.73 -4.32
C GLY A 219 15.19 -13.99 -5.65
N ARG A 220 15.56 -14.73 -6.71
CA ARG A 220 15.48 -14.20 -8.07
C ARG A 220 14.05 -14.18 -8.58
N ALA A 221 13.75 -13.16 -9.40
CA ALA A 221 12.59 -13.21 -10.27
C ALA A 221 12.69 -14.36 -11.26
N LEU A 222 11.52 -14.89 -11.68
CA LEU A 222 11.45 -15.90 -12.73
C LEU A 222 12.17 -15.41 -13.98
N ARG A 223 11.89 -14.17 -14.38
CA ARG A 223 12.62 -13.41 -15.40
C ARG A 223 12.54 -11.94 -15.03
N GLY A 224 13.70 -11.30 -14.80
CA GLY A 224 13.78 -9.92 -14.35
C GLY A 224 13.57 -8.91 -15.48
N LYS A 225 14.58 -8.75 -16.35
CA LYS A 225 14.50 -7.91 -17.55
C LYS A 225 14.20 -8.76 -18.78
N SER A 226 13.76 -8.15 -19.88
CA SER A 226 13.51 -8.87 -21.13
C SER A 226 14.71 -9.73 -21.56
N ASP A 227 15.93 -9.28 -21.29
CA ASP A 227 17.13 -9.96 -21.79
C ASP A 227 17.78 -10.89 -20.75
N SER A 228 17.21 -11.00 -19.54
CA SER A 228 17.73 -11.92 -18.53
C SER A 228 17.23 -13.35 -18.75
N ASP A 229 18.11 -14.32 -18.53
CA ASP A 229 17.73 -15.74 -18.50
C ASP A 229 16.66 -15.99 -17.44
N ALA A 230 15.77 -16.95 -17.69
CA ALA A 230 14.75 -17.35 -16.75
C ALA A 230 15.27 -18.38 -15.74
N GLY A 231 14.72 -18.40 -14.52
CA GLY A 231 15.15 -19.35 -13.50
C GLY A 231 14.56 -19.09 -12.12
N TYR A 232 15.05 -19.81 -11.12
CA TYR A 232 14.61 -19.72 -9.74
C TYR A 232 15.78 -19.90 -8.77
N THR A 233 15.52 -19.69 -7.47
CA THR A 233 16.53 -19.83 -6.42
C THR A 233 16.42 -21.22 -5.82
N LEU A 234 17.55 -21.86 -5.55
CA LEU A 234 17.61 -23.07 -4.73
C LEU A 234 18.25 -22.70 -3.39
N LEU A 235 17.62 -23.10 -2.29
CA LEU A 235 18.11 -22.93 -0.94
C LEU A 235 18.34 -24.31 -0.34
N ASP A 236 19.57 -24.58 0.08
CA ASP A 236 19.89 -25.79 0.83
C ASP A 236 20.10 -25.38 2.28
N PHE A 237 19.25 -25.85 3.18
CA PHE A 237 19.32 -25.59 4.60
C PHE A 237 19.89 -26.81 5.34
N TRP A 238 20.87 -26.58 6.21
CA TRP A 238 21.38 -27.60 7.14
C TRP A 238 21.86 -26.94 8.43
N GLY A 239 21.40 -27.44 9.58
CA GLY A 239 21.71 -26.81 10.86
C GLY A 239 21.39 -25.31 10.84
N ASP A 240 22.37 -24.47 11.14
CA ASP A 240 22.24 -23.01 11.12
C ASP A 240 22.73 -22.36 9.81
N SER A 241 22.93 -23.14 8.76
CA SER A 241 23.55 -22.70 7.52
C SER A 241 22.59 -22.82 6.34
N VAL A 242 22.74 -21.91 5.38
CA VAL A 242 22.00 -21.93 4.12
C VAL A 242 22.92 -21.63 2.94
N ARG A 243 22.89 -22.51 1.93
CA ARG A 243 23.54 -22.29 0.64
C ARG A 243 22.51 -21.77 -0.34
N VAL A 244 22.81 -20.64 -0.96
CA VAL A 244 21.97 -20.02 -1.98
C VAL A 244 22.56 -20.31 -3.34
N ARG A 245 21.78 -20.95 -4.21
CA ARG A 245 22.16 -21.28 -5.58
C ARG A 245 21.18 -20.66 -6.55
N GLU A 246 21.71 -20.20 -7.67
CA GLU A 246 20.94 -19.69 -8.79
C GLU A 246 20.74 -20.81 -9.81
N LYS A 247 19.48 -21.14 -10.13
CA LYS A 247 19.11 -22.17 -11.10
C LYS A 247 18.47 -21.51 -12.31
N THR A 248 19.25 -21.33 -13.37
CA THR A 248 18.73 -20.94 -14.69
C THR A 248 18.08 -22.14 -15.35
N LEU A 249 16.93 -21.94 -15.99
CA LEU A 249 16.20 -23.01 -16.69
C LEU A 249 17.10 -23.66 -17.76
N GLY A 250 17.14 -24.98 -17.80
CA GLY A 250 17.97 -25.78 -18.69
C GLY A 250 19.46 -25.86 -18.32
N ALA A 251 19.91 -25.13 -17.29
CA ALA A 251 21.32 -25.08 -16.89
C ALA A 251 21.56 -25.65 -15.49
N GLU A 252 22.77 -26.10 -15.20
CA GLU A 252 23.14 -26.55 -13.85
C GLU A 252 23.10 -25.40 -12.83
N PRO A 253 22.65 -25.64 -11.57
CA PRO A 253 22.63 -24.61 -10.56
C PRO A 253 24.03 -24.14 -10.18
N ARG A 254 24.19 -22.81 -10.02
CA ARG A 254 25.44 -22.19 -9.56
C ARG A 254 25.30 -21.66 -8.15
N THR A 255 26.22 -22.02 -7.26
CA THR A 255 26.30 -21.43 -5.91
C THR A 255 26.66 -19.94 -6.00
N ARG A 256 25.86 -19.11 -5.32
CA ARG A 256 26.09 -17.67 -5.19
C ARG A 256 26.86 -17.36 -3.92
N PHE A 257 26.36 -17.86 -2.78
CA PHE A 257 26.97 -17.71 -1.47
C PHE A 257 26.40 -18.75 -0.50
N THR A 258 27.10 -18.94 0.61
CA THR A 258 26.67 -19.74 1.75
C THR A 258 26.85 -18.89 2.99
N ILE A 259 25.85 -18.83 3.86
CA ILE A 259 25.89 -18.07 5.11
C ILE A 259 25.44 -18.92 6.29
N ARG A 260 25.84 -18.54 7.48
CA ARG A 260 25.09 -18.85 8.70
C ARG A 260 23.86 -17.94 8.76
N MET A 261 22.76 -18.46 9.31
CA MET A 261 21.53 -17.71 9.47
C MET A 261 21.71 -16.55 10.44
N GLN A 262 22.55 -16.73 11.47
CA GLN A 262 22.81 -15.77 12.53
C GLN A 262 24.30 -15.39 12.55
N ASP A 263 24.58 -14.11 12.77
CA ASP A 263 25.92 -13.54 12.97
C ASP A 263 26.96 -13.90 11.88
N ASP A 264 26.49 -14.14 10.64
CA ASP A 264 27.41 -14.43 9.54
C ASP A 264 28.25 -13.20 9.17
N PRO A 265 29.59 -13.33 9.05
CA PRO A 265 30.46 -12.22 8.72
C PRO A 265 30.14 -11.55 7.38
N GLN A 266 29.64 -12.29 6.38
CA GLN A 266 29.26 -11.71 5.08
C GLN A 266 28.02 -10.83 5.23
N THR A 267 27.05 -11.25 6.04
CA THR A 267 25.87 -10.45 6.36
C THR A 267 26.27 -9.19 7.12
N LEU A 268 27.05 -9.33 8.20
CA LEU A 268 27.44 -8.20 9.05
C LEU A 268 28.36 -7.19 8.35
N ALA A 269 29.06 -7.60 7.28
CA ALA A 269 29.85 -6.70 6.44
C ALA A 269 28.98 -5.79 5.55
N LEU A 270 27.71 -6.12 5.33
CA LEU A 270 26.77 -5.29 4.58
C LEU A 270 26.18 -4.20 5.48
N ALA A 271 26.03 -2.99 4.93
CA ALA A 271 25.37 -1.92 5.64
C ALA A 271 23.86 -2.17 5.78
N SER A 272 23.31 -1.89 6.96
CA SER A 272 21.87 -1.74 7.17
C SER A 272 21.44 -0.29 6.93
N ASP A 273 20.16 -0.10 6.64
CA ASP A 273 19.60 1.24 6.51
C ASP A 273 19.67 2.03 7.83
N PRO A 274 19.92 3.35 7.77
CA PRO A 274 19.98 4.20 8.96
C PRO A 274 18.62 4.24 9.66
N THR A 275 18.64 4.25 11.00
CA THR A 275 17.41 4.35 11.80
C THR A 275 16.61 5.61 11.40
N PRO A 276 15.29 5.51 11.18
CA PRO A 276 14.47 6.67 10.87
C PRO A 276 14.53 7.73 11.97
N PRO A 277 14.32 9.02 11.64
CA PRO A 277 14.26 10.08 12.64
C PRO A 277 13.18 9.81 13.70
N VAL A 278 13.40 10.28 14.92
CA VAL A 278 12.40 10.15 15.99
C VAL A 278 11.24 11.12 15.71
N PRO A 279 9.97 10.74 15.98
CA PRO A 279 8.84 11.65 15.86
C PRO A 279 8.98 12.93 16.71
N ASP A 280 8.74 14.10 16.11
CA ASP A 280 8.89 15.43 16.70
C ASP A 280 7.60 16.29 16.60
N TYR A 281 6.46 15.64 16.38
CA TYR A 281 5.16 16.27 16.13
C TYR A 281 4.59 17.18 17.23
N LYS A 282 5.10 17.13 18.47
CA LYS A 282 4.44 17.72 19.65
C LYS A 282 4.17 19.22 19.57
N ALA A 283 4.93 19.96 18.75
CA ALA A 283 4.71 21.39 18.54
C ALA A 283 3.47 21.70 17.67
N HIS A 284 3.05 20.76 16.83
CA HIS A 284 2.04 21.00 15.79
C HIS A 284 0.91 19.97 15.77
N ALA A 285 1.05 18.83 16.44
CA ALA A 285 0.03 17.80 16.51
C ALA A 285 0.02 17.10 17.88
N GLN A 286 -1.08 16.39 18.14
CA GLN A 286 -1.29 15.57 19.32
C GLN A 286 -1.68 14.16 18.88
N LEU A 287 -0.99 13.12 19.37
CA LEU A 287 -1.46 11.75 19.24
C LEU A 287 -2.74 11.61 20.06
N VAL A 288 -3.86 11.29 19.39
CA VAL A 288 -5.15 11.08 20.05
C VAL A 288 -5.40 9.62 20.34
N LEU A 289 -5.06 8.75 19.38
CA LEU A 289 -5.37 7.33 19.45
C LEU A 289 -4.30 6.51 18.75
N GLN A 290 -4.01 5.34 19.30
CA GLN A 290 -3.27 4.27 18.63
C GLN A 290 -4.07 2.97 18.77
N ASP A 291 -4.50 2.43 17.64
CA ASP A 291 -5.17 1.14 17.56
C ASP A 291 -4.13 0.00 17.51
N SER A 292 -4.53 -1.19 17.93
CA SER A 292 -3.69 -2.39 17.84
C SER A 292 -3.68 -3.00 16.43
N ALA A 293 -4.55 -2.51 15.54
CA ALA A 293 -4.64 -2.92 14.15
C ALA A 293 -4.31 -1.77 13.20
N THR A 294 -3.85 -2.12 12.00
CA THR A 294 -3.58 -1.15 10.94
C THR A 294 -4.85 -0.41 10.50
N ILE A 295 -4.70 0.90 10.21
CA ILE A 295 -5.78 1.79 9.74
C ILE A 295 -5.45 2.21 8.30
N TYR A 296 -6.37 2.01 7.36
CA TYR A 296 -6.28 2.53 5.97
C TYR A 296 -7.41 3.49 5.60
N THR A 297 -8.27 3.82 6.56
CA THR A 297 -9.34 4.81 6.44
C THR A 297 -8.87 6.18 6.90
N GLY A 298 -9.59 7.22 6.51
CA GLY A 298 -9.57 8.51 7.22
C GLY A 298 -10.37 8.46 8.51
N ALA A 299 -10.51 9.62 9.14
CA ALA A 299 -11.38 9.83 10.29
C ALA A 299 -12.66 10.56 9.87
N ALA A 300 -13.80 10.14 10.43
CA ALA A 300 -15.08 10.80 10.22
C ALA A 300 -15.69 11.26 11.54
N PHE A 301 -16.57 12.26 11.50
CA PHE A 301 -16.99 12.97 12.71
C PHE A 301 -18.51 13.09 12.81
N TYR A 302 -19.06 12.72 13.97
CA TYR A 302 -20.43 13.04 14.35
C TYR A 302 -20.45 13.61 15.76
N LYS A 303 -20.66 14.93 15.87
CA LYS A 303 -20.53 15.67 17.14
C LYS A 303 -19.14 15.42 17.73
N ASP A 304 -19.06 14.77 18.89
CA ASP A 304 -17.82 14.51 19.61
C ASP A 304 -17.25 13.10 19.35
N LEU A 305 -17.87 12.34 18.44
CA LEU A 305 -17.44 10.98 18.10
C LEU A 305 -16.59 10.98 16.84
N VAL A 306 -15.51 10.23 16.90
CA VAL A 306 -14.63 9.93 15.78
C VAL A 306 -14.86 8.50 15.33
N TYR A 307 -15.00 8.29 14.02
CA TYR A 307 -15.14 6.98 13.40
C TYR A 307 -14.00 6.68 12.47
N TYR A 308 -13.50 5.44 12.53
CA TYR A 308 -12.45 4.93 11.67
C TYR A 308 -12.57 3.41 11.55
N GLY A 309 -11.99 2.86 10.48
CA GLY A 309 -11.97 1.43 10.19
C GLY A 309 -10.55 0.85 10.27
N THR A 310 -10.46 -0.45 10.58
CA THR A 310 -9.19 -1.18 10.62
C THR A 310 -9.15 -2.34 9.63
N THR A 311 -7.95 -2.82 9.32
CA THR A 311 -7.72 -4.02 8.48
C THR A 311 -8.26 -5.31 9.08
N GLN A 312 -8.46 -5.36 10.40
CA GLN A 312 -9.18 -6.45 11.07
C GLN A 312 -10.72 -6.43 10.89
N GLY A 313 -11.25 -5.55 10.05
CA GLY A 313 -12.69 -5.49 9.81
C GLY A 313 -13.48 -4.92 10.97
N VAL A 314 -12.96 -3.89 11.64
CA VAL A 314 -13.64 -3.26 12.77
C VAL A 314 -13.87 -1.78 12.50
N LEU A 315 -15.14 -1.37 12.49
CA LEU A 315 -15.55 0.02 12.53
C LEU A 315 -15.67 0.44 14.00
N ARG A 316 -14.96 1.50 14.39
CA ARG A 316 -15.01 2.01 15.77
C ARG A 316 -15.68 3.37 15.83
N ALA A 317 -16.37 3.61 16.94
CA ALA A 317 -16.84 4.92 17.35
C ALA A 317 -16.16 5.28 18.67
N TYR A 318 -15.39 6.37 18.67
CA TYR A 318 -14.55 6.77 19.79
C TYR A 318 -14.94 8.16 20.30
N ASP A 319 -15.18 8.29 21.61
CA ASP A 319 -15.37 9.58 22.28
C ASP A 319 -14.00 10.08 22.73
N THR A 320 -13.48 11.07 22.02
CA THR A 320 -12.13 11.60 22.25
C THR A 320 -12.04 12.46 23.52
N ARG A 321 -13.16 13.00 24.01
CA ARG A 321 -13.19 13.77 25.27
C ARG A 321 -13.14 12.85 26.48
N ARG A 322 -13.80 11.68 26.38
CA ARG A 322 -13.83 10.66 27.45
C ARG A 322 -12.73 9.61 27.29
N ASN A 323 -11.98 9.66 26.20
CA ASN A 323 -10.93 8.72 25.84
C ASN A 323 -11.39 7.26 25.95
N ARG A 324 -12.53 6.94 25.32
CA ARG A 324 -13.08 5.58 25.31
C ARG A 324 -13.85 5.26 24.03
N GLU A 325 -13.82 3.99 23.66
CA GLU A 325 -14.73 3.45 22.66
C GLU A 325 -16.18 3.52 23.18
N VAL A 326 -17.09 3.98 22.32
CA VAL A 326 -18.53 4.05 22.60
C VAL A 326 -19.23 2.79 22.09
N TRP A 327 -18.93 2.40 20.85
CA TRP A 327 -19.40 1.17 20.23
C TRP A 327 -18.43 0.75 19.12
N ARG A 328 -18.54 -0.52 18.71
CA ARG A 328 -17.84 -1.05 17.53
C ARG A 328 -18.75 -1.98 16.72
N GLN A 329 -18.47 -2.10 15.43
CA GLN A 329 -19.04 -3.12 14.55
C GLN A 329 -17.93 -3.96 13.93
N ARG A 330 -18.19 -5.27 13.77
CA ARG A 330 -17.24 -6.24 13.23
C ARG A 330 -17.76 -6.81 11.91
N PHE A 331 -16.86 -6.94 10.97
CA PHE A 331 -17.08 -7.42 9.61
C PHE A 331 -16.15 -8.58 9.30
N GLY A 332 -16.45 -9.35 8.26
CA GLY A 332 -15.62 -10.46 7.82
C GLY A 332 -14.28 -10.03 7.18
N GLY A 333 -14.15 -8.77 6.80
CA GLY A 333 -13.03 -8.25 6.01
C GLY A 333 -12.68 -6.80 6.31
N ALA A 334 -11.54 -6.35 5.77
CA ALA A 334 -10.93 -5.06 6.04
C ALA A 334 -11.82 -3.86 5.64
N LEU A 335 -11.59 -2.71 6.28
CA LEU A 335 -12.16 -1.43 5.87
C LEU A 335 -11.07 -0.55 5.21
N TYR A 336 -11.25 -0.27 3.92
CA TYR A 336 -10.42 0.66 3.15
C TYR A 336 -11.14 1.97 2.80
N THR A 337 -12.47 1.94 2.84
CA THR A 337 -13.35 3.10 2.66
C THR A 337 -13.41 3.90 3.96
N THR A 338 -13.14 5.20 3.88
CA THR A 338 -13.36 6.10 5.02
C THR A 338 -14.84 6.09 5.39
N PRO A 339 -15.21 5.86 6.67
CA PRO A 339 -16.61 5.92 7.08
C PRO A 339 -17.21 7.27 6.71
N LEU A 340 -18.44 7.27 6.19
CA LEU A 340 -19.13 8.50 5.81
C LEU A 340 -20.15 8.85 6.88
N VAL A 341 -20.17 10.10 7.32
CA VAL A 341 -21.17 10.58 8.28
C VAL A 341 -22.15 11.53 7.59
N ALA A 342 -23.43 11.20 7.64
CA ALA A 342 -24.49 12.02 7.09
C ALA A 342 -25.81 11.75 7.80
N GLU A 343 -26.59 12.80 8.08
CA GLU A 343 -27.97 12.68 8.62
C GLU A 343 -28.07 11.80 9.90
N GLY A 344 -27.04 11.84 10.75
CA GLY A 344 -27.00 11.01 11.97
C GLY A 344 -26.64 9.54 11.74
N LEU A 345 -26.24 9.18 10.52
CA LEU A 345 -25.76 7.86 10.16
C LEU A 345 -24.24 7.85 10.00
N VAL A 346 -23.64 6.69 10.25
CA VAL A 346 -22.28 6.32 9.84
C VAL A 346 -22.43 5.20 8.81
N ILE A 347 -21.90 5.39 7.61
CA ILE A 347 -21.98 4.44 6.50
C ILE A 347 -20.57 3.88 6.26
N ALA A 348 -20.44 2.55 6.26
CA ALA A 348 -19.18 1.85 6.06
C ALA A 348 -19.27 0.87 4.88
N GLY A 349 -18.29 0.94 3.99
CA GLY A 349 -18.04 -0.04 2.95
C GLY A 349 -16.96 -1.03 3.40
N THR A 350 -17.12 -2.30 3.04
CA THR A 350 -16.24 -3.39 3.49
C THR A 350 -15.83 -4.28 2.32
N THR A 351 -14.80 -5.10 2.53
CA THR A 351 -14.36 -6.05 1.49
C THR A 351 -15.25 -7.29 1.36
N THR A 352 -16.11 -7.58 2.33
CA THR A 352 -16.89 -8.84 2.39
C THR A 352 -18.39 -8.65 2.59
N ASP A 353 -18.83 -7.56 3.23
CA ASP A 353 -20.20 -7.37 3.74
C ASP A 353 -20.93 -6.20 3.07
N GLY A 354 -20.43 -5.73 1.93
CA GLY A 354 -21.01 -4.62 1.18
C GLY A 354 -21.04 -3.29 1.93
N LEU A 355 -22.13 -2.54 1.76
CA LEU A 355 -22.34 -1.21 2.36
C LEU A 355 -23.35 -1.32 3.51
N ARG A 356 -22.99 -0.81 4.69
CA ARG A 356 -23.84 -0.88 5.89
C ARG A 356 -23.93 0.49 6.55
N ALA A 357 -25.11 0.87 7.00
CA ALA A 357 -25.33 2.13 7.70
C ALA A 357 -25.85 1.93 9.12
N TYR A 358 -25.28 2.71 10.03
CA TYR A 358 -25.52 2.60 11.46
C TYR A 358 -25.97 3.95 12.00
N ASP A 359 -26.85 3.93 13.00
CA ASP A 359 -27.07 5.11 13.82
C ASP A 359 -25.75 5.53 14.48
N ALA A 360 -25.32 6.77 14.24
CA ALA A 360 -23.99 7.23 14.66
C ALA A 360 -23.81 7.13 16.18
N ARG A 361 -24.86 7.30 16.98
CA ARG A 361 -24.75 7.35 18.45
C ARG A 361 -24.71 5.96 19.07
N THR A 362 -25.50 5.05 18.53
CA THR A 362 -25.77 3.74 19.14
C THR A 362 -25.08 2.58 18.42
N GLY A 363 -24.65 2.78 17.18
CA GLY A 363 -24.09 1.71 16.35
C GLY A 363 -25.14 0.71 15.86
N ARG A 364 -26.44 0.97 16.07
CA ARG A 364 -27.51 0.08 15.59
C ARG A 364 -27.64 0.20 14.08
N GLU A 365 -27.63 -0.93 13.38
CA GLU A 365 -27.84 -0.97 11.92
C GLU A 365 -29.20 -0.37 11.55
N ARG A 366 -29.21 0.42 10.48
CA ARG A 366 -30.40 1.11 9.95
C ARG A 366 -30.79 0.55 8.60
N TRP A 367 -29.81 0.31 7.74
CA TRP A 367 -30.00 -0.31 6.44
C TRP A 367 -28.67 -0.89 5.96
N HIS A 368 -28.75 -1.76 4.96
CA HIS A 368 -27.59 -2.32 4.31
C HIS A 368 -27.84 -2.66 2.85
N ILE A 369 -26.76 -2.80 2.09
CA ILE A 369 -26.73 -3.19 0.69
C ILE A 369 -25.63 -4.24 0.54
N ASP A 370 -26.01 -5.45 0.18
CA ASP A 370 -25.05 -6.49 -0.15
C ASP A 370 -24.48 -6.27 -1.55
N THR A 371 -23.18 -6.51 -1.70
CA THR A 371 -22.47 -6.45 -2.97
C THR A 371 -21.70 -7.75 -3.18
N PRO A 372 -21.68 -8.31 -4.40
CA PRO A 372 -20.92 -9.53 -4.69
C PRO A 372 -19.40 -9.29 -4.72
N THR A 373 -18.98 -8.02 -4.75
CA THR A 373 -17.59 -7.60 -4.82
C THR A 373 -17.28 -6.55 -3.75
N PRO A 374 -16.01 -6.42 -3.34
CA PRO A 374 -15.55 -5.50 -2.29
C PRO A 374 -15.89 -4.03 -2.56
N ILE A 375 -16.16 -3.28 -1.49
CA ILE A 375 -16.19 -1.82 -1.49
C ILE A 375 -14.89 -1.30 -0.88
N VAL A 376 -14.06 -0.66 -1.71
CA VAL A 376 -12.77 -0.07 -1.30
C VAL A 376 -12.65 1.42 -1.60
N GLY A 377 -13.62 1.97 -2.34
CA GLY A 377 -13.64 3.36 -2.78
C GLY A 377 -14.15 4.34 -1.75
N GLN A 378 -13.67 5.57 -1.83
CA GLN A 378 -14.20 6.69 -1.05
C GLN A 378 -15.54 7.16 -1.64
N GLY A 379 -16.48 7.55 -0.78
CA GLY A 379 -17.78 8.08 -1.22
C GLY A 379 -17.89 9.60 -1.10
N LEU A 380 -18.88 10.16 -1.78
CA LEU A 380 -19.28 11.56 -1.68
C LEU A 380 -20.74 11.66 -1.25
N VAL A 381 -21.00 12.36 -0.15
CA VAL A 381 -22.36 12.71 0.26
C VAL A 381 -22.69 14.11 -0.28
N ALA A 382 -23.86 14.27 -0.87
CA ALA A 382 -24.40 15.54 -1.34
C ALA A 382 -25.84 15.73 -0.88
N GLY A 383 -26.28 16.99 -0.76
CA GLY A 383 -27.60 17.32 -0.23
C GLY A 383 -27.69 17.22 1.30
N ARG A 384 -28.91 17.38 1.84
CA ARG A 384 -29.22 17.31 3.27
C ARG A 384 -30.63 16.76 3.48
N GLY A 385 -30.89 16.27 4.69
CA GLY A 385 -32.18 15.73 5.10
C GLY A 385 -32.66 14.61 4.16
N PRO A 386 -33.94 14.60 3.75
CA PRO A 386 -34.49 13.53 2.91
C PRO A 386 -33.91 13.46 1.50
N ASN A 387 -33.22 14.52 1.05
CA ASN A 387 -32.59 14.60 -0.27
C ASN A 387 -31.09 14.30 -0.21
N ALA A 388 -30.56 13.91 0.96
CA ALA A 388 -29.17 13.50 1.09
C ALA A 388 -28.91 12.21 0.28
N VAL A 389 -27.90 12.24 -0.56
CA VAL A 389 -27.51 11.15 -1.45
C VAL A 389 -26.03 10.83 -1.32
N LEU A 390 -25.69 9.56 -1.47
CA LEU A 390 -24.34 9.04 -1.50
C LEU A 390 -23.99 8.60 -2.92
N TYR A 391 -22.86 9.09 -3.44
CA TYR A 391 -22.18 8.58 -4.63
C TYR A 391 -21.00 7.73 -4.21
N ILE A 392 -20.95 6.46 -4.63
CA ILE A 392 -19.87 5.53 -4.26
C ILE A 392 -19.70 4.42 -5.30
N GLY A 393 -18.46 3.96 -5.47
CA GLY A 393 -18.16 2.71 -6.15
C GLY A 393 -18.81 1.54 -5.39
N LEU A 394 -19.89 0.97 -5.92
CA LEU A 394 -20.65 -0.09 -5.30
C LEU A 394 -20.17 -1.45 -5.83
N GLY A 395 -18.99 -1.86 -5.36
CA GLY A 395 -18.29 -3.04 -5.86
C GLY A 395 -17.31 -2.73 -6.99
N ASN A 396 -16.74 -3.78 -7.58
CA ASN A 396 -15.90 -3.71 -8.77
C ASN A 396 -16.77 -3.35 -9.98
N GLY A 397 -16.47 -2.24 -10.67
CA GLY A 397 -17.11 -1.92 -11.95
C GLY A 397 -18.36 -1.05 -11.93
N THR A 398 -18.87 -0.66 -10.76
CA THR A 398 -20.15 0.06 -10.67
C THR A 398 -20.02 1.34 -9.86
N MET A 399 -20.53 2.45 -10.38
CA MET A 399 -20.80 3.68 -9.61
C MET A 399 -22.30 3.73 -9.29
N ALA A 400 -22.65 4.04 -8.04
CA ALA A 400 -24.05 4.11 -7.62
C ALA A 400 -24.37 5.45 -6.97
N LYS A 401 -25.64 5.86 -7.11
CA LYS A 401 -26.26 6.91 -6.31
C LYS A 401 -27.29 6.28 -5.37
N ILE A 402 -27.18 6.57 -4.09
CA ILE A 402 -27.92 5.90 -3.02
C ILE A 402 -28.59 6.98 -2.15
N ALA A 403 -29.85 6.80 -1.79
CA ALA A 403 -30.51 7.64 -0.79
C ALA A 403 -29.94 7.33 0.60
N VAL A 404 -29.45 8.35 1.31
CA VAL A 404 -28.80 8.17 2.61
C VAL A 404 -29.79 7.67 3.68
N SER A 405 -31.06 8.06 3.60
CA SER A 405 -32.08 7.77 4.61
C SER A 405 -32.40 6.29 4.76
N ASP A 406 -32.43 5.54 3.66
CA ASP A 406 -32.97 4.17 3.60
C ASP A 406 -32.12 3.20 2.79
N GLY A 407 -30.99 3.64 2.19
CA GLY A 407 -30.13 2.80 1.38
C GLY A 407 -30.70 2.48 0.00
N ARG A 408 -31.81 3.10 -0.41
CA ARG A 408 -32.41 2.85 -1.72
C ARG A 408 -31.51 3.36 -2.83
N ILE A 409 -31.22 2.47 -3.77
CA ILE A 409 -30.36 2.78 -4.91
C ILE A 409 -31.19 3.54 -5.94
N LEU A 410 -30.81 4.78 -6.18
CA LEU A 410 -31.50 5.71 -7.10
C LEU A 410 -31.10 5.43 -8.55
N TRP A 411 -29.83 5.14 -8.78
CA TRP A 411 -29.33 4.62 -10.06
C TRP A 411 -28.01 3.87 -9.87
N ARG A 412 -27.65 3.05 -10.87
CA ARG A 412 -26.34 2.43 -11.04
C ARG A 412 -25.81 2.72 -12.45
N TYR A 413 -24.51 2.94 -12.55
CA TYR A 413 -23.78 3.01 -13.80
C TYR A 413 -22.71 1.92 -13.80
N ASP A 414 -22.86 0.97 -14.72
CA ASP A 414 -21.90 -0.10 -14.96
C ASP A 414 -20.87 0.38 -15.99
N TYR A 415 -19.60 0.38 -15.58
CA TYR A 415 -18.45 0.74 -16.42
C TYR A 415 -17.51 -0.45 -16.67
N GLY A 416 -17.96 -1.67 -16.38
CA GLY A 416 -17.25 -2.91 -16.62
C GLY A 416 -16.40 -3.36 -15.43
N ARG A 417 -15.10 -3.52 -15.61
CA ARG A 417 -14.16 -3.98 -14.57
C ARG A 417 -13.33 -2.80 -14.06
N GLY A 418 -12.90 -2.82 -12.81
CA GLY A 418 -12.00 -1.85 -12.20
C GLY A 418 -12.60 -1.18 -10.97
N GLN A 419 -11.81 -1.03 -9.92
CA GLN A 419 -12.24 -0.33 -8.71
C GLN A 419 -12.24 1.19 -8.94
N SER A 420 -13.24 1.90 -8.42
CA SER A 420 -13.20 3.36 -8.29
C SER A 420 -12.82 3.67 -6.85
N GLN A 421 -11.55 3.99 -6.62
CA GLN A 421 -10.99 4.09 -5.27
C GLN A 421 -11.02 5.51 -4.72
N GLY A 422 -10.70 6.49 -5.57
CA GLY A 422 -10.69 7.89 -5.18
C GLY A 422 -12.09 8.45 -5.01
N GLN A 423 -12.21 9.50 -4.21
CA GLN A 423 -13.50 10.15 -3.97
C GLN A 423 -14.02 10.83 -5.26
N PRO A 424 -15.28 10.62 -5.66
CA PRO A 424 -15.84 11.30 -6.82
C PRO A 424 -16.05 12.80 -6.54
N ALA A 425 -16.10 13.62 -7.59
CA ALA A 425 -16.38 15.04 -7.53
C ALA A 425 -17.73 15.38 -8.16
N LEU A 426 -18.45 16.35 -7.60
CA LEU A 426 -19.78 16.77 -8.07
C LEU A 426 -19.80 18.29 -8.26
N ALA A 427 -20.16 18.74 -9.46
CA ALA A 427 -20.40 20.15 -9.77
C ALA A 427 -21.32 20.26 -11.00
N ASP A 428 -22.15 21.30 -11.06
CA ASP A 428 -23.00 21.62 -12.22
C ASP A 428 -23.83 20.43 -12.74
N GLY A 429 -24.35 19.62 -11.81
CA GLY A 429 -25.13 18.42 -12.13
C GLY A 429 -24.31 17.26 -12.71
N LYS A 430 -22.98 17.32 -12.69
CA LYS A 430 -22.07 16.30 -13.23
C LYS A 430 -21.24 15.65 -12.13
N LEU A 431 -21.22 14.32 -12.15
CA LEU A 431 -20.42 13.50 -11.26
C LEU A 431 -19.20 12.98 -12.02
N VAL A 432 -18.00 13.35 -11.58
CA VAL A 432 -16.74 12.93 -12.18
C VAL A 432 -15.98 11.99 -11.26
N PHE A 433 -15.51 10.86 -11.78
CA PHE A 433 -14.77 9.87 -11.01
C PHE A 433 -13.80 9.08 -11.89
N GLY A 434 -12.73 8.57 -11.28
CA GLY A 434 -11.78 7.71 -11.95
C GLY A 434 -11.95 6.24 -11.55
N ALA A 435 -11.50 5.33 -12.42
CA ALA A 435 -11.53 3.89 -12.17
C ALA A 435 -10.28 3.19 -12.71
N TRP A 436 -9.92 2.04 -12.11
CA TRP A 436 -8.83 1.16 -12.56
C TRP A 436 -9.17 0.38 -13.84
N ASN A 437 -9.72 1.09 -14.82
CA ASN A 437 -10.10 0.61 -16.14
C ASN A 437 -9.55 1.49 -17.27
N GLY A 438 -8.58 2.35 -16.95
CA GLY A 438 -7.96 3.29 -17.87
C GLY A 438 -8.77 4.58 -18.12
N HIS A 439 -9.88 4.79 -17.41
CA HIS A 439 -10.80 5.89 -17.70
C HIS A 439 -11.14 6.79 -16.50
N LEU A 440 -11.26 8.09 -16.81
CA LEU A 440 -12.03 9.07 -16.04
C LEU A 440 -13.43 9.14 -16.66
N HIS A 441 -14.47 9.09 -15.84
CA HIS A 441 -15.88 9.11 -16.27
C HIS A 441 -16.56 10.37 -15.75
N CYS A 442 -17.49 10.90 -16.54
CA CYS A 442 -18.40 11.96 -16.13
C CYS A 442 -19.84 11.53 -16.41
N LEU A 443 -20.66 11.48 -15.37
CA LEU A 443 -22.07 11.13 -15.45
C LEU A 443 -22.94 12.36 -15.19
N ASP A 444 -24.13 12.36 -15.78
CA ASP A 444 -25.22 13.17 -15.28
C ASP A 444 -25.60 12.69 -13.86
N ALA A 445 -25.48 13.56 -12.87
CA ALA A 445 -25.62 13.19 -11.45
C ALA A 445 -27.07 12.87 -11.06
N ALA A 446 -28.05 13.31 -11.84
CA ALA A 446 -29.46 13.03 -11.62
C ALA A 446 -29.84 11.64 -12.12
N THR A 447 -29.39 11.28 -13.33
CA THR A 447 -29.83 10.09 -14.07
C THR A 447 -28.82 8.95 -14.10
N GLY A 448 -27.55 9.22 -13.81
CA GLY A 448 -26.46 8.24 -13.91
C GLY A 448 -26.00 7.96 -15.35
N LYS A 449 -26.54 8.68 -16.34
CA LYS A 449 -26.15 8.50 -17.75
C LYS A 449 -24.75 9.05 -17.99
N LEU A 450 -23.96 8.30 -18.77
CA LEU A 450 -22.64 8.74 -19.21
C LEU A 450 -22.76 10.00 -20.08
N GLY A 451 -22.07 11.06 -19.67
CA GLY A 451 -21.87 12.25 -20.49
C GLY A 451 -20.62 12.11 -21.35
N TRP A 452 -19.47 11.85 -20.71
CA TRP A 452 -18.20 11.62 -21.41
C TRP A 452 -17.28 10.72 -20.58
N LYS A 453 -16.28 10.14 -21.25
CA LYS A 453 -15.14 9.49 -20.61
C LYS A 453 -13.83 9.93 -21.27
N TRP A 454 -12.77 9.96 -20.49
CA TRP A 454 -11.43 10.34 -20.94
C TRP A 454 -10.41 9.25 -20.62
N THR A 455 -9.33 9.16 -21.39
CA THR A 455 -8.19 8.27 -21.14
C THR A 455 -6.89 8.98 -21.46
N ASN A 456 -5.81 8.60 -20.79
CA ASN A 456 -4.46 9.05 -21.09
C ASN A 456 -3.82 8.32 -22.29
N GLY A 457 -4.53 7.37 -22.91
CA GLY A 457 -4.06 6.61 -24.06
C GLY A 457 -3.09 5.46 -23.71
N SER A 458 -2.75 5.27 -22.44
CA SER A 458 -1.94 4.14 -21.99
C SER A 458 -2.72 2.83 -22.06
N LYS A 459 -2.06 1.76 -22.51
CA LYS A 459 -2.59 0.39 -22.41
C LYS A 459 -2.36 -0.24 -21.03
N SER A 460 -1.49 0.34 -20.21
CA SER A 460 -1.18 -0.16 -18.88
C SER A 460 -2.23 0.30 -17.87
N LEU A 461 -2.93 -0.65 -17.24
CA LEU A 461 -3.91 -0.38 -16.20
C LEU A 461 -3.28 0.24 -14.94
N PHE A 462 -1.98 0.03 -14.69
CA PHE A 462 -1.27 0.69 -13.59
C PHE A 462 -1.18 2.21 -13.76
N LEU A 463 -1.45 2.71 -14.97
CA LEU A 463 -1.51 4.13 -15.29
C LEU A 463 -2.94 4.68 -15.29
N SER A 464 -3.92 3.91 -14.79
CA SER A 464 -5.32 4.34 -14.72
C SER A 464 -5.52 5.43 -13.67
N PRO A 465 -6.47 6.36 -13.87
CA PRO A 465 -6.85 7.35 -12.86
C PRO A 465 -7.73 6.73 -11.76
N GLY A 466 -7.43 5.53 -11.25
CA GLY A 466 -8.35 4.76 -10.39
C GLY A 466 -8.49 5.25 -8.95
N ASN A 467 -7.43 5.84 -8.40
CA ASN A 467 -7.40 6.34 -7.01
C ASN A 467 -7.28 7.87 -6.92
N ILE A 468 -7.36 8.59 -8.05
CA ILE A 468 -7.32 10.04 -8.05
C ILE A 468 -8.59 10.63 -7.41
N VAL A 469 -8.46 11.84 -6.86
CA VAL A 469 -9.62 12.61 -6.45
C VAL A 469 -9.75 13.79 -7.42
N PRO A 470 -10.72 13.83 -8.34
CA PRO A 470 -10.89 14.97 -9.23
C PRO A 470 -11.17 16.26 -8.45
N ARG A 471 -10.67 17.40 -8.92
CA ARG A 471 -11.07 18.72 -8.39
C ARG A 471 -11.78 19.50 -9.49
N ILE A 472 -12.87 20.17 -9.14
CA ILE A 472 -13.67 20.93 -10.12
C ILE A 472 -13.70 22.40 -9.72
N ALA A 473 -13.35 23.28 -10.66
CA ALA A 473 -13.45 24.73 -10.49
C ALA A 473 -13.63 25.42 -11.85
N GLY A 474 -14.50 26.43 -11.91
CA GLY A 474 -14.69 27.25 -13.12
C GLY A 474 -15.05 26.46 -14.39
N GLY A 475 -15.90 25.42 -14.26
CA GLY A 475 -16.28 24.56 -15.39
C GLY A 475 -15.16 23.63 -15.88
N ARG A 476 -14.13 23.38 -15.07
CA ARG A 476 -12.99 22.53 -15.42
C ARG A 476 -12.72 21.45 -14.38
N VAL A 477 -12.19 20.32 -14.83
CA VAL A 477 -11.77 19.18 -14.02
C VAL A 477 -10.25 19.12 -14.00
N PHE A 478 -9.65 19.11 -12.82
CA PHE A 478 -8.22 18.96 -12.60
C PHE A 478 -7.93 17.59 -12.00
N ILE A 479 -6.96 16.88 -12.57
CA ILE A 479 -6.52 15.56 -12.13
C ILE A 479 -4.99 15.44 -12.14
N ASP A 480 -4.47 14.59 -11.27
CA ASP A 480 -3.08 14.16 -11.19
C ASP A 480 -3.01 12.63 -11.10
N ALA A 481 -2.70 11.96 -12.20
CA ALA A 481 -2.86 10.51 -12.33
C ALA A 481 -1.52 9.74 -12.27
N PRO A 482 -1.52 8.41 -12.11
CA PRO A 482 -0.30 7.59 -12.07
C PRO A 482 0.64 7.70 -13.27
N ASP A 483 0.15 8.24 -14.39
CA ASP A 483 0.91 8.56 -15.60
C ASP A 483 1.82 9.79 -15.45
N ARG A 484 1.96 10.32 -14.22
CA ARG A 484 2.89 11.39 -13.84
C ARG A 484 2.51 12.77 -14.38
N ALA A 485 1.28 12.92 -14.86
CA ALA A 485 0.80 14.13 -15.50
C ALA A 485 -0.24 14.86 -14.65
N VAL A 486 -0.24 16.19 -14.76
CA VAL A 486 -1.38 17.02 -14.37
C VAL A 486 -2.21 17.32 -15.62
N THR A 487 -3.51 17.09 -15.57
CA THR A 487 -4.42 17.32 -16.69
C THR A 487 -5.59 18.19 -16.27
N CYS A 488 -5.91 19.18 -17.10
CA CYS A 488 -7.13 19.97 -17.00
C CYS A 488 -8.05 19.61 -18.16
N LEU A 489 -9.31 19.29 -17.85
CA LEU A 489 -10.35 18.96 -18.82
C LEU A 489 -11.50 19.95 -18.69
N ASP A 490 -12.18 20.20 -19.79
CA ASP A 490 -13.48 20.88 -19.79
C ASP A 490 -14.52 19.97 -19.13
N LEU A 491 -15.26 20.48 -18.16
CA LEU A 491 -16.25 19.70 -17.41
C LEU A 491 -17.44 19.28 -18.29
N ALA A 492 -17.80 20.09 -19.28
CA ALA A 492 -18.98 19.82 -20.11
C ALA A 492 -18.73 18.68 -21.11
N SER A 493 -17.55 18.65 -21.73
CA SER A 493 -17.21 17.78 -22.87
C SER A 493 -16.16 16.71 -22.56
N GLY A 494 -15.35 16.89 -21.52
CA GLY A 494 -14.19 16.04 -21.24
C GLY A 494 -13.00 16.28 -22.17
N SER A 495 -13.04 17.33 -23.02
CA SER A 495 -11.90 17.69 -23.85
C SER A 495 -10.74 18.18 -22.98
N VAL A 496 -9.51 17.77 -23.32
CA VAL A 496 -8.31 18.27 -22.65
C VAL A 496 -8.13 19.75 -22.97
N VAL A 497 -8.13 20.60 -21.95
CA VAL A 497 -7.79 22.04 -22.07
C VAL A 497 -6.27 22.16 -22.13
N TRP A 498 -5.58 21.54 -21.18
CA TRP A 498 -4.13 21.41 -21.18
C TRP A 498 -3.68 20.17 -20.41
N ARG A 499 -2.43 19.75 -20.66
CA ARG A 499 -1.78 18.64 -19.96
C ARG A 499 -0.30 18.95 -19.78
N CYS A 500 0.24 18.69 -18.59
CA CYS A 500 1.63 18.96 -18.22
C CYS A 500 2.26 17.73 -17.56
N THR A 501 3.49 17.38 -17.95
CA THR A 501 4.25 16.21 -17.47
C THR A 501 5.52 16.58 -16.71
N ASP A 502 5.77 17.86 -16.47
CA ASP A 502 7.09 18.35 -16.04
C ASP A 502 7.36 18.10 -14.54
N TYR A 503 6.34 17.78 -13.75
CA TYR A 503 6.39 17.79 -12.28
C TYR A 503 6.16 16.43 -11.61
N LYS A 504 6.16 15.33 -12.38
CA LYS A 504 5.95 13.96 -11.85
C LYS A 504 4.78 13.87 -10.85
N ALA A 505 3.62 14.38 -11.23
CA ALA A 505 2.44 14.47 -10.36
C ALA A 505 1.77 13.11 -10.14
N ARG A 506 1.31 12.78 -8.94
CA ARG A 506 0.65 11.49 -8.69
C ARG A 506 -0.33 11.49 -7.52
N GLU A 507 -1.62 11.37 -7.82
CA GLU A 507 -2.70 10.90 -6.93
C GLU A 507 -2.80 11.61 -5.55
N ALA A 508 -2.31 12.85 -5.44
CA ALA A 508 -2.21 13.59 -4.21
C ALA A 508 -2.43 15.09 -4.47
N SER A 509 -3.70 15.44 -4.72
CA SER A 509 -4.10 16.81 -5.04
C SER A 509 -5.08 17.44 -4.04
N GLY A 510 -5.24 18.75 -4.14
CA GLY A 510 -6.12 19.60 -3.34
C GLY A 510 -6.61 20.80 -4.15
N MET A 511 -7.51 21.60 -3.58
CA MET A 511 -8.03 22.82 -4.21
C MET A 511 -8.24 23.88 -3.12
N SER A 512 -7.92 25.14 -3.41
CA SER A 512 -8.24 26.26 -2.53
C SER A 512 -9.75 26.42 -2.36
N ALA A 513 -10.18 26.98 -1.23
CA ALA A 513 -11.61 27.16 -0.95
C ALA A 513 -12.33 28.04 -1.98
N ASP A 514 -11.62 28.99 -2.59
CA ASP A 514 -12.14 29.87 -3.65
C ASP A 514 -12.03 29.26 -5.06
N GLY A 515 -11.49 28.05 -5.19
CA GLY A 515 -11.32 27.35 -6.46
C GLY A 515 -10.28 27.96 -7.41
N LYS A 516 -9.46 28.92 -6.96
CA LYS A 516 -8.46 29.59 -7.82
C LYS A 516 -7.13 28.85 -7.91
N ARG A 517 -6.84 27.94 -6.98
CA ARG A 517 -5.56 27.22 -6.91
C ARG A 517 -5.79 25.72 -6.81
N PHE A 518 -5.28 25.00 -7.80
CA PHE A 518 -5.16 23.54 -7.75
C PHE A 518 -3.80 23.18 -7.19
N TYR A 519 -3.78 22.30 -6.19
CA TYR A 519 -2.56 21.85 -5.51
C TYR A 519 -2.23 20.43 -5.90
N VAL A 520 -0.94 20.15 -6.10
CA VAL A 520 -0.42 18.82 -6.38
C VAL A 520 0.82 18.58 -5.52
N LYS A 521 0.83 17.48 -4.77
CA LYS A 521 2.07 16.97 -4.18
C LYS A 521 2.84 16.20 -5.24
N THR A 522 4.04 16.67 -5.58
CA THR A 522 4.89 16.04 -6.60
C THR A 522 5.59 14.81 -6.02
N MET A 523 6.03 13.91 -6.91
CA MET A 523 6.83 12.75 -6.48
C MET A 523 8.20 13.12 -5.93
N ASP A 524 8.66 14.36 -6.12
CA ASP A 524 9.92 14.88 -5.57
C ASP A 524 9.73 15.56 -4.20
N GLY A 525 8.53 15.46 -3.61
CA GLY A 525 8.24 15.91 -2.24
C GLY A 525 7.94 17.41 -2.13
N GLU A 526 7.39 17.99 -3.18
CA GLU A 526 7.07 19.41 -3.28
C GLU A 526 5.55 19.61 -3.35
N LEU A 527 5.08 20.78 -2.92
CA LEU A 527 3.74 21.26 -3.21
C LEU A 527 3.80 22.21 -4.40
N LEU A 528 3.15 21.83 -5.50
CA LEU A 528 2.95 22.63 -6.69
C LEU A 528 1.57 23.31 -6.62
N ALA A 529 1.52 24.62 -6.84
CA ALA A 529 0.27 25.37 -6.98
C ALA A 529 0.08 25.82 -8.43
N ILE A 530 -1.10 25.55 -8.96
CA ILE A 530 -1.49 25.79 -10.35
C ILE A 530 -2.71 26.70 -10.38
N ASP A 531 -2.69 27.67 -11.28
CA ASP A 531 -3.84 28.54 -11.50
C ASP A 531 -4.94 27.82 -12.27
N THR A 532 -6.18 27.92 -11.80
CA THR A 532 -7.32 27.23 -12.40
C THR A 532 -7.97 27.98 -13.56
N ALA A 533 -7.64 29.26 -13.79
CA ALA A 533 -8.35 30.13 -14.74
C ALA A 533 -7.85 30.12 -16.20
N PRO A 534 -6.54 30.01 -16.53
CA PRO A 534 -6.06 30.06 -17.91
C PRO A 534 -6.32 28.78 -18.71
N ASP A 535 -6.48 28.89 -20.02
CA ASP A 535 -6.58 27.73 -20.94
C ASP A 535 -5.22 27.05 -21.22
N ALA A 536 -4.17 27.47 -20.53
CA ALA A 536 -2.85 26.85 -20.56
C ALA A 536 -2.36 26.59 -19.13
N PHE A 537 -1.49 25.60 -18.97
CA PHE A 537 -0.85 25.32 -17.69
C PHE A 537 -0.13 26.58 -17.18
N ARG A 538 -0.50 27.06 -15.99
CA ARG A 538 0.16 28.17 -15.31
C ARG A 538 0.53 27.77 -13.88
N ARG A 539 1.81 27.50 -13.67
CA ARG A 539 2.38 27.39 -12.32
C ARG A 539 2.32 28.76 -11.63
N LEU A 540 1.78 28.79 -10.41
CA LEU A 540 1.86 29.93 -9.51
C LEU A 540 3.17 29.89 -8.73
N TRP A 541 3.45 28.76 -8.10
CA TRP A 541 4.67 28.52 -7.33
C TRP A 541 4.86 27.02 -7.10
N ILE A 542 6.06 26.66 -6.63
CA ILE A 542 6.39 25.30 -6.17
C ILE A 542 7.25 25.42 -4.92
N THR A 543 6.92 24.65 -3.88
CA THR A 543 7.57 24.73 -2.57
C THR A 543 7.95 23.33 -2.09
N PRO A 544 9.23 23.06 -1.78
CA PRO A 544 9.62 21.81 -1.13
C PRO A 544 8.93 21.63 0.22
N ALA A 545 8.34 20.46 0.46
CA ALA A 545 7.69 20.10 1.73
C ALA A 545 8.60 19.31 2.69
N SER A 546 9.89 19.20 2.35
CA SER A 546 10.90 18.43 3.09
C SER A 546 10.65 16.92 3.13
N PHE A 547 9.90 16.36 2.18
CA PHE A 547 9.61 14.91 2.12
C PHE A 547 10.62 14.10 1.30
N GLY A 548 11.29 14.71 0.32
CA GLY A 548 12.07 13.97 -0.68
C GLY A 548 11.16 13.11 -1.58
N TYR A 549 11.68 12.00 -2.11
CA TYR A 549 10.89 11.15 -3.01
C TYR A 549 9.67 10.53 -2.31
N ASP A 550 8.47 10.79 -2.82
CA ASP A 550 7.21 10.31 -2.25
C ASP A 550 6.20 9.93 -3.35
N TYR A 551 5.33 8.98 -3.06
CA TYR A 551 4.26 8.58 -3.98
C TYR A 551 2.98 8.18 -3.23
N THR A 552 2.86 8.59 -1.97
CA THR A 552 1.70 8.29 -1.13
C THR A 552 0.50 9.07 -1.61
N ALA A 553 -0.59 8.37 -1.90
CA ALA A 553 -1.85 8.94 -2.36
C ALA A 553 -2.71 9.55 -1.22
N CYS A 554 -2.10 10.37 -0.36
CA CYS A 554 -2.80 11.18 0.63
C CYS A 554 -3.19 12.52 -0.03
N PRO A 555 -4.50 12.84 -0.19
CA PRO A 555 -4.93 14.10 -0.76
C PRO A 555 -4.41 15.32 0.03
N VAL A 556 -4.16 16.42 -0.68
CA VAL A 556 -3.83 17.70 -0.04
C VAL A 556 -5.11 18.30 0.53
N THR A 557 -5.10 18.55 1.83
CA THR A 557 -6.23 19.16 2.54
C THR A 557 -5.99 20.65 2.70
N VAL A 558 -6.93 21.49 2.25
CA VAL A 558 -6.82 22.94 2.38
C VAL A 558 -7.83 23.42 3.41
N SER A 559 -7.35 24.06 4.48
CA SER A 559 -8.19 24.69 5.50
C SER A 559 -7.54 25.97 5.99
N GLY A 560 -8.36 27.01 6.21
CA GLY A 560 -7.90 28.29 6.77
C GLY A 560 -6.79 29.00 5.96
N GLY A 561 -6.73 28.80 4.64
CA GLY A 561 -5.67 29.37 3.78
C GLY A 561 -4.32 28.65 3.89
N ILE A 562 -4.33 27.40 4.33
CA ILE A 562 -3.14 26.56 4.48
C ILE A 562 -3.42 25.20 3.82
N ALA A 563 -2.48 24.75 2.99
CA ALA A 563 -2.43 23.42 2.43
C ALA A 563 -1.63 22.49 3.35
N TYR A 564 -2.25 21.36 3.72
CA TYR A 564 -1.69 20.32 4.56
C TYR A 564 -1.49 19.06 3.73
N LEU A 565 -0.29 18.49 3.87
CA LEU A 565 0.19 17.36 3.10
C LEU A 565 0.93 16.41 4.03
N ALA A 566 0.93 15.13 3.67
CA ALA A 566 1.67 14.11 4.40
C ALA A 566 2.31 13.12 3.43
N ASP A 567 3.39 12.46 3.88
CA ASP A 567 4.22 11.58 3.05
C ASP A 567 4.12 10.09 3.44
N ARG A 568 4.93 9.26 2.76
CA ARG A 568 5.09 7.82 2.99
C ARG A 568 5.77 7.45 4.31
N SER A 569 6.40 8.41 4.98
CA SER A 569 7.31 8.20 6.11
C SER A 569 6.78 8.79 7.42
N GLY A 570 5.53 9.25 7.44
CA GLY A 570 4.87 9.77 8.63
C GLY A 570 5.12 11.25 8.90
N ASN A 571 5.64 12.00 7.92
CA ASN A 571 5.77 13.45 8.01
C ASN A 571 4.46 14.14 7.60
N VAL A 572 4.15 15.25 8.27
CA VAL A 572 3.06 16.17 7.91
C VAL A 572 3.65 17.56 7.77
N ALA A 573 3.32 18.25 6.68
CA ALA A 573 3.74 19.60 6.40
C ALA A 573 2.54 20.54 6.21
N ALA A 574 2.76 21.81 6.50
CA ALA A 574 1.83 22.89 6.25
C ALA A 574 2.50 23.98 5.41
N VAL A 575 1.81 24.41 4.35
CA VAL A 575 2.27 25.45 3.42
C VAL A 575 1.12 26.44 3.22
N ARG A 576 1.36 27.75 3.37
CA ARG A 576 0.33 28.76 3.09
C ARG A 576 -0.04 28.76 1.61
N GLU A 577 -1.23 29.26 1.28
CA GLU A 577 -1.66 29.37 -0.12
C GLU A 577 -0.79 30.27 -1.01
N ASP A 578 0.04 31.13 -0.41
CA ASP A 578 1.05 31.95 -1.11
C ASP A 578 2.37 31.20 -1.42
N GLY A 579 2.50 29.95 -0.96
CA GLY A 579 3.67 29.11 -1.15
C GLY A 579 4.66 29.13 0.03
N THR A 580 4.41 29.92 1.08
CA THR A 580 5.30 29.97 2.24
C THR A 580 5.22 28.67 3.05
N PRO A 581 6.32 27.90 3.20
CA PRO A 581 6.33 26.75 4.09
C PRO A 581 6.24 27.22 5.55
N LEU A 582 5.38 26.58 6.34
CA LEU A 582 5.18 26.93 7.75
C LEU A 582 5.95 26.01 8.68
N TRP A 583 5.77 24.70 8.50
CA TRP A 583 6.41 23.66 9.30
C TRP A 583 6.29 22.32 8.60
N CYS A 584 7.17 21.40 8.98
CA CYS A 584 7.11 19.99 8.65
C CYS A 584 7.52 19.22 9.91
N VAL A 585 6.69 18.26 10.35
CA VAL A 585 6.94 17.46 11.54
C VAL A 585 6.72 15.99 11.26
N LYS A 586 7.50 15.14 11.92
CA LYS A 586 7.36 13.69 11.90
C LYS A 586 6.40 13.23 12.99
N CYS A 587 5.26 12.71 12.57
CA CYS A 587 4.25 12.11 13.45
C CYS A 587 4.57 10.67 13.78
N CYS A 588 4.97 9.89 12.78
CA CYS A 588 5.20 8.45 12.92
C CYS A 588 6.15 7.90 11.84
N ASN A 589 6.15 6.58 11.62
CA ASN A 589 7.01 5.90 10.64
C ASN A 589 6.17 5.14 9.60
N SER A 590 4.97 5.63 9.29
CA SER A 590 4.11 5.00 8.29
C SER A 590 3.44 6.00 7.37
N ALA A 591 3.00 5.53 6.20
CA ALA A 591 2.28 6.37 5.24
C ALA A 591 0.98 6.93 5.84
N ALA A 592 0.73 8.21 5.60
CA ALA A 592 -0.56 8.82 5.90
C ALA A 592 -1.64 8.33 4.94
N ASN A 593 -2.85 8.09 5.47
CA ASN A 593 -4.01 7.76 4.63
C ASN A 593 -4.71 9.03 4.16
N PHE A 594 -5.12 9.87 5.11
CA PHE A 594 -5.88 11.08 4.89
C PHE A 594 -5.60 12.10 5.99
N ILE A 595 -5.77 13.36 5.64
CA ILE A 595 -5.99 14.46 6.58
C ILE A 595 -7.44 14.88 6.42
N THR A 596 -8.20 14.97 7.50
CA THR A 596 -9.63 15.31 7.45
C THR A 596 -9.94 16.43 8.42
N GLU A 597 -10.68 17.44 7.96
CA GLU A 597 -11.13 18.53 8.81
C GLU A 597 -12.35 18.11 9.65
N ALA A 598 -12.23 18.30 10.96
CA ALA A 598 -13.31 18.10 11.91
C ALA A 598 -14.19 19.36 12.01
N PRO A 599 -15.43 19.26 12.53
CA PRO A 599 -16.34 20.40 12.66
C PRO A 599 -15.82 21.58 13.51
N ASP A 600 -14.82 21.34 14.36
CA ASP A 600 -14.17 22.36 15.18
C ASP A 600 -13.00 23.07 14.46
N GLY A 601 -12.76 22.75 13.18
CA GLY A 601 -11.65 23.25 12.37
C GLY A 601 -10.30 22.59 12.65
N SER A 602 -10.24 21.61 13.56
CA SER A 602 -9.03 20.80 13.73
C SER A 602 -8.87 19.81 12.58
N LEU A 603 -7.62 19.49 12.22
CA LEU A 603 -7.33 18.49 11.19
C LEU A 603 -6.91 17.18 11.84
N TRP A 604 -7.30 16.06 11.24
CA TRP A 604 -7.03 14.73 11.77
C TRP A 604 -6.31 13.90 10.74
N ALA A 605 -5.08 13.51 11.06
CA ALA A 605 -4.22 12.69 10.21
C ALA A 605 -4.21 11.24 10.71
N THR A 606 -4.59 10.31 9.85
CA THR A 606 -4.57 8.86 10.12
C THR A 606 -3.41 8.19 9.41
N PHE A 607 -2.75 7.22 10.04
CA PHE A 607 -1.56 6.54 9.51
C PHE A 607 -1.68 5.01 9.55
N ALA A 608 -0.97 4.32 8.65
CA ALA A 608 -1.06 2.87 8.49
C ALA A 608 -0.67 2.07 9.75
N GLU A 609 0.21 2.59 10.62
CA GLU A 609 0.57 1.94 11.89
C GLU A 609 -0.52 2.06 12.99
N GLY A 610 -1.74 2.44 12.62
CA GLY A 610 -2.89 2.50 13.55
C GLY A 610 -2.97 3.79 14.37
N LYS A 611 -2.18 4.82 14.04
CA LYS A 611 -2.16 6.09 14.78
C LYS A 611 -3.06 7.16 14.16
N ILE A 612 -3.69 7.95 15.02
CA ILE A 612 -4.51 9.10 14.66
C ILE A 612 -4.01 10.33 15.43
N PHE A 613 -3.63 11.36 14.68
CA PHE A 613 -3.15 12.62 15.21
C PHE A 613 -4.16 13.73 14.96
N ARG A 614 -4.30 14.64 15.93
CA ARG A 614 -5.05 15.89 15.79
C ARG A 614 -4.09 17.06 15.69
N ILE A 615 -4.26 17.86 14.65
CA ILE A 615 -3.59 19.14 14.41
C ILE A 615 -4.60 20.22 14.81
N PRO A 616 -4.29 21.08 15.79
CA PRO A 616 -5.22 22.12 16.23
C PRO A 616 -5.51 23.11 15.08
N PRO A 617 -6.69 23.75 15.09
CA PRO A 617 -7.01 24.78 14.10
C PRO A 617 -5.96 25.88 14.15
N HIS A 618 -5.57 26.40 12.98
CA HIS A 618 -4.67 27.55 12.95
C HIS A 618 -5.38 28.75 13.57
N ALA A 619 -4.79 29.36 14.60
CA ALA A 619 -5.35 30.59 15.16
C ALA A 619 -5.36 31.65 14.06
N PRO A 620 -6.50 32.34 13.79
CA PRO A 620 -6.50 33.42 12.81
C PRO A 620 -5.48 34.48 13.23
N ALA A 621 -4.66 34.92 12.29
CA ALA A 621 -3.74 36.01 12.52
C ALA A 621 -4.54 37.29 12.81
N GLY A 622 -4.66 37.65 14.10
CA GLY A 622 -5.15 38.97 14.51
C GLY A 622 -6.56 39.02 15.09
N HIS A 623 -6.72 38.55 16.32
CA HIS A 623 -7.32 39.40 17.35
C HIS A 623 -6.42 39.32 18.58
N LYS A 624 -5.55 40.33 18.74
CA LYS A 624 -5.03 40.64 20.07
C LYS A 624 -6.26 40.82 20.97
N LYS A 625 -6.49 39.87 21.89
CA LYS A 625 -7.36 40.12 23.03
C LYS A 625 -6.86 41.43 23.65
N LYS A 626 -7.65 42.50 23.53
CA LYS A 626 -7.50 43.62 24.47
C LYS A 626 -7.81 43.04 25.84
N ILE A 627 -6.77 42.85 26.63
CA ILE A 627 -6.90 42.59 28.06
C ILE A 627 -7.45 43.90 28.66
N PRO A 628 -8.42 43.83 29.60
CA PRO A 628 -9.06 45.01 30.19
C PRO A 628 -8.08 45.98 30.84
#